data_AF-A0A2J6PLI2-F1
#
_entry.id   AF-A0A2J6PLI2-F1
#
_cell.length_a   1.000
_cell.length_b   1.000
_cell.length_c   1.000
_cell.angle_alpha   90.00
_cell.angle_beta   90.00
_cell.angle_gamma   90.00
#
_symmetry.space_group_name_H-M   'P 1'
#
loop_
_entity.id
_entity.type
_entity.pdbx_description
1 polymer ?
#
loop_
_entity_poly.entity_id
_entity_poly.type
_entity_poly.pdbx_seq_one_letter_code
_entity_poly.pdbx_strand_id
1 'polypeptide(L)'
;SWFGLVEDYPQRNLTRDGDKLPALSGIAQVYQELHKDKYLAGLWLSMLLEHLCWCVPSVITDTHRPVSYRAPTWSWASLGGKVIFDRSPPTRNIKIVEATTAPAGQDPLGQVRGGSITL
;
A
#
# COMPACT_ATOMS: atom_id res chain seq x y z
N SER A 1 12.42 6.43 -4.02
CA SER A 1 11.91 5.05 -4.13
C SER A 1 10.43 5.03 -3.81
N TRP A 2 9.70 3.95 -4.13
CA TRP A 2 8.29 3.84 -3.75
C TRP A 2 8.07 3.89 -2.23
N PHE A 3 8.97 3.26 -1.45
CA PHE A 3 8.97 3.34 0.01
C PHE A 3 8.88 4.77 0.54
N GLY A 4 9.81 5.65 0.13
CA GLY A 4 9.83 7.04 0.59
C GLY A 4 8.57 7.81 0.18
N LEU A 5 8.07 7.57 -1.04
CA LEU A 5 6.80 8.16 -1.48
C LEU A 5 5.65 7.79 -0.53
N VAL A 6 5.54 6.52 -0.15
CA VAL A 6 4.51 6.03 0.77
C VAL A 6 4.73 6.50 2.22
N GLU A 7 5.97 6.66 2.66
CA GLU A 7 6.28 7.15 4.02
C GLU A 7 5.96 8.65 4.19
N ASP A 8 6.19 9.44 3.15
CA ASP A 8 5.97 10.89 3.15
C ASP A 8 4.52 11.26 2.81
N TYR A 9 3.83 10.45 2.01
CA TYR A 9 2.48 10.77 1.53
C TYR A 9 1.43 10.95 2.65
N PRO A 10 1.36 10.09 3.70
CA PRO A 10 0.39 10.22 4.77
C PRO A 10 0.58 11.46 5.66
N GLN A 11 1.70 12.18 5.55
CA GLN A 11 1.88 13.47 6.22
C GLN A 11 1.03 14.59 5.60
N ARG A 12 0.42 14.33 4.44
CA ARG A 12 -0.51 15.24 3.80
C ARG A 12 -1.87 15.10 4.45
N ASN A 13 -2.48 16.23 4.82
CA ASN A 13 -3.87 16.28 5.28
C ASN A 13 -4.79 15.90 4.13
N LEU A 14 -5.10 14.61 4.01
CA LEU A 14 -6.06 14.12 3.05
C LEU A 14 -7.46 14.53 3.49
N THR A 15 -8.12 15.34 2.67
CA THR A 15 -9.50 15.77 2.92
C THR A 15 -10.48 14.59 2.87
N ARG A 16 -10.10 13.49 2.19
CA ARG A 16 -10.92 12.29 2.03
C ARG A 16 -10.08 11.05 2.28
N ASP A 17 -10.50 10.25 3.25
CA ASP A 17 -9.82 9.00 3.59
C ASP A 17 -9.71 8.02 2.41
N GLY A 18 -10.71 7.96 1.53
CA GLY A 18 -10.73 7.05 0.38
C GLY A 18 -9.66 7.34 -0.68
N ASP A 19 -9.04 8.52 -0.66
CA ASP A 19 -8.25 9.01 -1.80
C ASP A 19 -6.78 8.56 -1.76
N LYS A 20 -6.34 7.79 -0.76
CA LYS A 20 -4.93 7.35 -0.64
C LYS A 20 -4.39 6.63 -1.89
N LEU A 21 -5.12 5.63 -2.38
CA LEU A 21 -4.70 4.87 -3.56
C LEU A 21 -4.93 5.65 -4.86
N PRO A 22 -6.12 6.23 -5.12
CA PRO A 22 -6.35 7.07 -6.30
C PRO A 22 -5.36 8.23 -6.44
N ALA A 23 -5.00 8.90 -5.36
CA ALA A 23 -4.11 10.06 -5.44
C ALA A 23 -2.65 9.70 -5.77
N LEU A 24 -2.28 8.43 -5.68
CA LEU A 24 -0.98 7.92 -6.12
C LEU A 24 -1.06 7.12 -7.44
N SER A 25 -2.26 6.90 -7.99
CA SER A 25 -2.45 5.96 -9.11
C SER A 25 -1.75 6.41 -10.39
N GLY A 26 -1.68 7.72 -10.65
CA GLY A 26 -0.91 8.25 -11.79
C GLY A 26 0.59 7.98 -11.69
N ILE A 27 1.17 8.09 -10.49
CA ILE A 27 2.59 7.75 -10.26
C ILE A 27 2.77 6.23 -10.32
N ALA A 28 1.83 5.47 -9.76
CA ALA A 28 1.82 4.02 -9.84
C ALA A 28 1.79 3.55 -11.30
N GLN A 29 1.00 4.20 -12.16
CA GLN A 29 0.93 3.85 -13.58
C GLN A 29 2.29 3.98 -14.26
N VAL A 30 2.97 5.12 -14.09
CA VAL A 30 4.30 5.34 -14.66
C VAL A 30 5.30 4.31 -14.13
N TYR A 31 5.26 4.02 -12.83
CA TYR A 31 6.15 3.04 -12.20
C TYR A 31 5.91 1.62 -12.74
N GLN A 32 4.65 1.20 -12.83
CA GLN A 32 4.23 -0.09 -13.37
C GLN A 32 4.70 -0.26 -14.83
N GLU A 33 4.53 0.77 -15.65
CA GLU A 33 4.94 0.74 -17.06
C GLU A 33 6.46 0.65 -17.23
N LEU A 34 7.21 1.35 -16.39
CA LEU A 34 8.68 1.37 -16.41
C LEU A 34 9.28 0.06 -15.90
N HIS A 35 8.75 -0.48 -14.79
CA HIS A 35 9.31 -1.65 -14.11
C HIS A 35 8.66 -2.98 -14.53
N LYS A 36 7.59 -2.94 -15.32
CA LYS A 36 6.79 -4.11 -15.72
C LYS A 36 6.32 -4.95 -14.51
N ASP A 37 5.95 -4.26 -13.44
CA ASP A 37 5.56 -4.88 -12.17
C ASP A 37 4.06 -4.73 -11.91
N LYS A 38 3.49 -5.60 -11.08
CA LYS A 38 2.08 -5.57 -10.73
C LYS A 38 1.85 -4.74 -9.47
N TYR A 39 1.00 -3.72 -9.59
CA TYR A 39 0.56 -2.93 -8.45
C TYR A 39 -0.56 -3.63 -7.66
N LEU A 40 -0.42 -3.64 -6.33
CA LEU A 40 -1.30 -4.33 -5.40
C LEU A 40 -1.67 -3.39 -4.25
N ALA A 41 -2.71 -2.58 -4.48
CA ALA A 41 -3.31 -1.71 -3.46
C ALA A 41 -2.28 -0.91 -2.64
N GLY A 42 -1.31 -0.28 -3.31
CA GLY A 42 -0.24 0.49 -2.63
C GLY A 42 1.10 -0.22 -2.57
N LEU A 43 1.18 -1.50 -2.94
CA LEU A 43 2.39 -2.33 -2.90
C LEU A 43 2.79 -2.83 -4.30
N TRP A 44 4.02 -3.34 -4.43
CA TRP A 44 4.58 -3.87 -5.67
C TRP A 44 4.82 -5.37 -5.53
N LEU A 45 4.41 -6.18 -6.52
CA LEU A 45 4.53 -7.63 -6.44
C LEU A 45 6.00 -8.08 -6.34
N SER A 46 6.92 -7.45 -7.08
CA SER A 46 8.35 -7.79 -7.07
C SER A 46 9.03 -7.58 -5.72
N MET A 47 8.48 -6.69 -4.88
CA MET A 47 9.01 -6.32 -3.57
C MET A 47 7.98 -6.57 -2.46
N LEU A 48 7.03 -7.49 -2.69
CA LEU A 48 5.85 -7.58 -1.85
C LEU A 48 6.20 -7.96 -0.40
N LEU A 49 7.22 -8.79 -0.18
CA LEU A 49 7.63 -9.18 1.17
C LEU A 49 8.18 -7.99 1.95
N GLU A 50 9.06 -7.21 1.35
CA GLU A 50 9.62 -5.99 1.92
C GLU A 50 8.53 -4.93 2.14
N HIS A 51 7.62 -4.84 1.17
CA HIS A 51 6.47 -3.95 1.23
C HIS A 51 5.44 -4.33 2.29
N LEU A 52 5.39 -5.59 2.72
CA LEU A 52 4.50 -6.04 3.80
C LEU A 52 5.08 -5.74 5.20
N CYS A 53 6.37 -5.42 5.28
CA CYS A 53 7.05 -5.09 6.53
C CYS A 53 6.81 -3.63 7.00
N TRP A 54 5.70 -3.01 6.58
CA TRP A 54 5.34 -1.68 7.07
C TRP A 54 4.78 -1.74 8.50
N CYS A 55 5.00 -0.69 9.27
CA CYS A 55 4.46 -0.55 10.61
C CYS A 55 4.12 0.91 10.93
N VAL A 56 3.37 1.11 12.02
CA VAL A 56 3.16 2.42 12.62
C VAL A 56 4.24 2.62 13.69
N PRO A 57 5.09 3.66 13.60
CA PRO A 57 6.06 3.93 14.64
C PRO A 57 5.35 4.21 15.98
N SER A 58 5.88 3.68 17.09
CA SER A 58 5.28 3.81 18.43
C SER A 58 5.12 5.26 18.92
N VAL A 59 5.91 6.18 18.37
CA VAL A 59 5.84 7.63 18.65
C VAL A 59 4.67 8.34 17.98
N ILE A 60 4.00 7.69 17.02
CA ILE A 60 2.85 8.26 16.30
C ILE A 60 1.57 7.82 17.01
N THR A 61 0.85 8.79 17.56
CA THR A 61 -0.42 8.56 18.26
C THR A 61 -1.65 8.83 17.39
N ASP A 62 -1.51 9.62 16.32
CA ASP A 62 -2.59 9.96 15.40
C ASP A 62 -2.72 8.94 14.26
N THR A 63 -2.88 7.67 14.62
CA THR A 63 -3.25 6.62 13.68
C THR A 63 -4.67 6.15 13.95
N HIS A 64 -5.43 5.97 12.88
CA HIS A 64 -6.83 5.59 12.99
C HIS A 64 -7.22 4.64 11.88
N ARG A 65 -8.19 3.77 12.16
CA ARG A 65 -8.83 2.96 11.15
C ARG A 65 -10.00 3.76 10.56
N PRO A 66 -10.07 3.94 9.24
CA PRO A 66 -11.22 4.58 8.61
C PRO A 66 -12.51 3.81 8.89
N VAL A 67 -13.63 4.53 8.98
CA VAL A 67 -14.96 3.93 9.18
C VAL A 67 -15.38 3.10 7.96
N SER A 68 -15.09 3.58 6.76
CA SER A 68 -15.42 2.92 5.50
C SER A 68 -14.22 2.14 4.95
N TYR A 69 -14.52 1.01 4.28
CA TYR A 69 -13.49 0.24 3.59
C TYR A 69 -12.80 1.07 2.50
N ARG A 70 -11.46 1.05 2.45
CA ARG A 70 -10.67 1.68 1.39
C ARG A 70 -9.51 0.84 0.84
N ALA A 71 -9.01 -0.13 1.60
CA ALA A 71 -7.93 -1.01 1.20
C ALA A 71 -7.90 -2.29 2.05
N PRO A 72 -7.32 -3.41 1.55
CA PRO A 72 -7.09 -4.62 2.32
C PRO A 72 -6.21 -4.36 3.55
N THR A 73 -6.37 -5.17 4.60
CA THR A 73 -5.68 -4.97 5.89
C THR A 73 -4.15 -5.05 5.82
N TRP A 74 -3.61 -5.77 4.84
CA TRP A 74 -2.17 -5.90 4.59
C TRP A 74 -1.57 -4.69 3.86
N SER A 75 -2.40 -3.77 3.35
CA SER A 75 -1.93 -2.54 2.72
C SER A 75 -1.77 -1.42 3.75
N TRP A 76 -0.70 -0.64 3.62
CA TRP A 76 -0.48 0.59 4.40
C TRP A 76 -1.63 1.60 4.23
N ALA A 77 -2.32 1.57 3.08
CA ALA A 77 -3.45 2.45 2.81
C ALA A 77 -4.66 2.09 3.67
N SER A 78 -4.68 0.96 4.38
CA SER A 78 -5.79 0.58 5.27
C SER A 78 -5.89 1.43 6.54
N LEU A 79 -4.82 2.12 6.95
CA LEU A 79 -4.77 2.96 8.15
C LEU A 79 -4.50 4.42 7.81
N GLY A 80 -5.10 5.33 8.57
CA GLY A 80 -4.80 6.77 8.57
C GLY A 80 -3.55 7.05 9.40
N GLY A 81 -2.83 8.12 9.05
CA GLY A 81 -1.58 8.48 9.70
C GLY A 81 -0.32 7.88 9.06
N LYS A 82 0.83 8.17 9.68
CA LYS A 82 2.17 7.84 9.18
C LYS A 82 2.51 6.36 9.33
N VAL A 83 3.12 5.80 8.30
CA VAL A 83 3.72 4.46 8.30
C VAL A 83 5.21 4.55 7.96
N ILE A 84 5.98 3.54 8.34
CA ILE A 84 7.37 3.32 7.91
C ILE A 84 7.53 1.88 7.45
N PHE A 85 8.51 1.61 6.59
CA PHE A 85 8.88 0.25 6.21
C PHE A 85 10.13 -0.20 6.97
N ASP A 86 10.07 -1.39 7.53
CA ASP A 86 11.28 -2.07 7.95
C ASP A 86 12.08 -2.51 6.71
N ARG A 87 13.34 -2.08 6.66
CA ARG A 87 14.27 -2.37 5.56
C ARG A 87 15.23 -3.50 5.92
N SER A 88 15.01 -4.16 7.06
CA SER A 88 15.76 -5.35 7.45
C SER A 88 15.50 -6.50 6.45
N PRO A 89 16.52 -7.30 6.12
CA PRO A 89 16.32 -8.42 5.22
C PRO A 89 15.40 -9.47 5.87
N PRO A 90 14.52 -10.11 5.09
CA PRO A 90 13.65 -11.15 5.62
C PRO A 90 14.48 -12.28 6.21
N THR A 91 14.15 -12.66 7.44
CA THR A 91 14.87 -13.71 8.20
C THR A 91 14.35 -15.12 7.89
N ARG A 92 13.26 -15.23 7.12
CA ARG A 92 12.62 -16.50 6.76
C ARG A 92 12.39 -16.56 5.25
N ASN A 93 12.55 -17.76 4.68
CA ASN A 93 12.18 -18.04 3.29
C ASN A 93 10.66 -18.13 3.18
N ILE A 94 10.02 -16.96 3.01
CA ILE A 94 8.60 -16.83 2.69
C ILE A 94 8.46 -16.80 1.17
N LYS A 95 7.46 -17.50 0.63
CA LYS A 95 7.10 -17.41 -0.79
C LYS A 95 5.74 -16.75 -0.91
N ILE A 96 5.42 -16.26 -2.09
CA ILE A 96 4.08 -15.75 -2.39
C ILE A 96 3.45 -16.79 -3.30
N VAL A 97 2.38 -17.41 -2.82
CA VAL A 97 1.56 -18.35 -3.61
C VAL A 97 0.61 -17.58 -4.50
N GLU A 98 -0.04 -16.55 -3.96
CA GLU A 98 -1.01 -15.74 -4.70
C GLU A 98 -1.10 -14.32 -4.13
N ALA A 99 -1.29 -13.33 -4.99
CA ALA A 99 -1.59 -11.96 -4.58
C ALA A 99 -2.55 -11.28 -5.59
N THR A 100 -3.71 -10.86 -5.09
CA THR A 100 -4.79 -10.29 -5.89
C THR A 100 -5.40 -9.04 -5.25
N THR A 101 -5.92 -8.18 -6.12
CA THR A 101 -6.68 -6.98 -5.76
C THR A 101 -7.86 -6.85 -6.71
N ALA A 102 -8.97 -6.30 -6.22
CA ALA A 102 -10.17 -6.05 -7.01
C ALA A 102 -10.39 -4.53 -7.12
N PRO A 103 -10.25 -3.92 -8.31
CA PRO A 103 -10.57 -2.51 -8.51
C PRO A 103 -12.04 -2.21 -8.15
N ALA A 104 -12.28 -1.02 -7.62
CA ALA A 104 -13.61 -0.51 -7.30
C ALA A 104 -14.18 0.40 -8.40
N GLY A 105 -13.34 0.88 -9.32
CA GLY A 105 -13.73 1.81 -10.39
C GLY A 105 -12.96 1.58 -11.68
N GLN A 106 -12.98 2.59 -12.56
CA GLN A 106 -12.33 2.54 -13.89
C GLN A 106 -10.81 2.56 -13.82
N ASP A 107 -10.25 3.18 -12.78
CA ASP A 107 -8.81 3.18 -12.55
C ASP A 107 -8.38 1.88 -11.86
N PRO A 108 -7.66 0.98 -12.56
CA PRO A 108 -7.24 -0.31 -12.00
C PRO A 108 -6.18 -0.16 -10.90
N LEU A 109 -5.51 0.99 -10.81
CA LEU A 109 -4.48 1.29 -9.81
C LEU A 109 -5.01 2.22 -8.70
N GLY A 110 -6.27 2.62 -8.78
CA GLY A 110 -6.93 3.49 -7.83
C GLY A 110 -7.56 2.73 -6.67
N GLN A 111 -8.82 3.07 -6.38
CA GLN A 111 -9.57 2.48 -5.27
C GLN A 111 -9.83 0.98 -5.51
N VAL A 112 -9.75 0.20 -4.44
CA VAL A 112 -10.04 -1.24 -4.47
C VAL A 112 -11.23 -1.56 -3.59
N ARG A 113 -11.93 -2.65 -3.92
CA ARG A 113 -13.04 -3.22 -3.12
C ARG A 113 -12.65 -4.49 -2.36
N GLY A 114 -11.42 -4.99 -2.57
CA GLY A 114 -10.93 -6.22 -1.96
C GLY A 114 -9.51 -6.57 -2.39
N GLY A 115 -8.90 -7.53 -1.71
CA GLY A 115 -7.61 -8.12 -2.08
C GLY A 115 -7.10 -9.10 -1.04
N SER A 116 -6.34 -10.10 -1.49
CA SER A 116 -5.80 -11.16 -0.65
C SER A 116 -4.36 -11.50 -1.05
N ILE A 117 -3.60 -11.99 -0.07
CA ILE A 117 -2.24 -12.51 -0.25
C ILE A 117 -2.19 -13.87 0.43
N THR A 118 -1.62 -14.85 -0.27
CA THR A 118 -1.35 -16.21 0.22
C THR A 118 0.16 -16.43 0.16
N LEU A 119 0.75 -16.87 1.27
CA LEU A 119 2.19 -17.12 1.42
C LEU A 119 2.53 -18.62 1.43
#